data_AF-A0A7U3ZHZ0-F1
#
_entry.id   AF-A0A7U3ZHZ0-F1
#
_cell.length_a   1.000
_cell.length_b   1.000
_cell.length_c   1.000
_cell.angle_alpha   90.00
_cell.angle_beta   90.00
_cell.angle_gamma   90.00
#
_symmetry.space_group_name_H-M   'P 1'
#
loop_
_entity.id
_entity.type
_entity.pdbx_description
1 polymer ?
#
loop_
_entity_poly.entity_id
_entity_poly.type
_entity_poly.pdbx_seq_one_letter_code
_entity_poly.pdbx_strand_id
1 'polypeptide(L)' 'MRLVMKQVTLNIPENKFAFFMQLVRSLNFIQVVDSEPKDKYDSEFVDRIQKSRQEYSEGHFISVEKEDIKGFLGIE' A
#
# COMPACT_ATOMS: atom_id res chain seq x y z
N MET A 1 -3.38 10.01 30.91
CA MET A 1 -3.29 8.55 31.13
C MET A 1 -2.20 8.01 30.19
N ARG A 2 -1.07 7.53 30.70
CA ARG A 2 0.02 7.01 29.85
C ARG A 2 -0.33 5.59 29.42
N LEU A 3 -0.47 5.34 28.11
CA LEU A 3 -0.57 3.98 27.59
C LEU A 3 0.80 3.31 27.74
N VAL A 4 0.88 2.31 28.60
CA VAL A 4 2.10 1.51 28.79
C VAL A 4 2.11 0.43 27.72
N MET A 5 2.93 0.59 26.68
CA MET A 5 3.15 -0.46 25.69
C MET A 5 4.05 -1.56 26.26
N LYS A 6 3.73 -2.82 25.98
CA LYS A 6 4.50 -4.00 26.38
C LYS A 6 4.89 -4.77 25.13
N GLN A 7 6.16 -5.15 25.01
CA GLN A 7 6.67 -5.93 23.89
C GLN A 7 6.99 -7.36 24.34
N VAL A 8 6.69 -8.33 23.48
CA VAL A 8 7.00 -9.75 23.69
C VAL A 8 7.73 -10.27 22.46
N THR A 9 8.88 -10.91 22.66
CA THR A 9 9.64 -11.59 21.59
C THR A 9 9.29 -13.07 21.62
N LEU A 10 8.83 -13.61 20.49
CA LEU A 10 8.43 -15.02 20.37
C LEU A 10 9.29 -15.71 19.30
N ASN A 11 9.88 -16.85 19.67
CA ASN A 11 10.58 -17.71 18.73
C ASN A 11 9.61 -18.77 18.21
N ILE A 12 9.30 -18.73 16.91
CA ILE A 12 8.33 -19.62 16.29
C ILE A 12 9.05 -20.51 15.26
N PRO A 13 8.83 -21.84 15.29
CA PRO A 13 9.27 -22.72 14.22
C PRO A 13 8.69 -22.29 12.85
N GLU A 14 9.50 -22.33 11.79
CA GLU A 14 9.11 -21.84 10.45
C GLU A 14 7.80 -22.44 9.94
N ASN A 15 7.61 -23.74 10.16
CA ASN A 15 6.40 -24.47 9.77
C ASN A 15 5.11 -24.01 10.48
N LYS A 16 5.21 -23.22 11.54
CA LYS A 16 4.07 -22.66 12.30
C LYS A 16 3.94 -21.14 12.14
N PHE A 17 4.90 -20.49 11.49
CA PHE A 17 4.93 -19.03 11.36
C PHE A 17 3.73 -18.49 10.56
N ALA A 18 3.41 -19.11 9.41
CA ALA A 18 2.30 -18.68 8.56
C ALA A 18 0.94 -18.74 9.28
N PHE A 19 0.70 -19.84 10.00
CA PHE A 19 -0.50 -20.00 10.83
C PHE A 19 -0.58 -18.94 11.93
N PHE A 20 0.54 -18.70 12.64
CA PHE A 20 0.59 -17.70 13.70
C PHE A 20 0.35 -16.28 13.16
N MET A 21 0.94 -15.93 12.02
CA MET A 21 0.71 -14.63 11.38
C MET A 21 -0.75 -14.42 10.97
N GLN A 22 -1.48 -15.46 10.56
CA GLN A 22 -2.92 -15.36 10.29
C GLN A 22 -3.72 -15.03 11.56
N LEU A 23 -3.36 -15.65 12.69
CA LEU A 23 -3.98 -15.36 13.99
C LEU A 23 -3.65 -13.94 14.43
N VAL A 24 -2.39 -13.52 14.35
CA VAL A 24 -1.96 -12.17 14.72
C VAL A 24 -2.64 -11.11 13.86
N ARG A 25 -2.77 -11.34 12.55
CA ARG A 25 -3.50 -10.43 11.64
C ARG A 25 -4.99 -10.31 11.96
N SER A 26 -5.57 -11.32 12.61
CA SER A 26 -6.97 -11.27 13.07
C SER A 26 -7.13 -10.44 14.35
N LEU A 27 -6.05 -10.13 15.06
CA LEU A 27 -6.04 -9.34 16.29
C LEU A 27 -5.71 -7.88 15.95
N ASN A 28 -6.74 -7.05 15.82
CA ASN A 28 -6.64 -5.62 15.44
C ASN A 28 -5.82 -4.73 16.40
N PHE A 29 -5.34 -5.26 17.52
CA PHE A 29 -4.59 -4.53 18.54
C PHE A 29 -3.11 -4.91 18.61
N ILE A 30 -2.65 -5.86 17.79
CA ILE A 30 -1.24 -6.29 17.76
C ILE A 30 -0.51 -5.59 16.63
N GLN A 31 0.57 -4.88 16.98
CA GLN A 31 1.53 -4.33 16.03
C GLN A 31 2.70 -5.32 15.91
N VAL A 32 2.80 -6.00 14.76
CA VAL A 32 4.00 -6.76 14.43
C VAL A 32 5.04 -5.74 13.98
N VAL A 33 6.15 -5.67 14.72
CA VAL A 33 7.32 -4.91 14.30
C VAL A 33 8.01 -5.73 13.20
N ASP A 34 7.41 -5.78 12.02
CA ASP A 34 8.10 -6.26 10.84
C ASP A 34 9.25 -5.27 10.57
N SER A 35 10.49 -5.76 10.59
CA SER A 35 11.70 -4.96 10.27
C SER A 35 11.78 -4.57 8.79
N GLU A 36 10.72 -4.76 8.03
CA GLU A 36 10.55 -4.21 6.69
C GLU A 36 9.36 -3.25 6.72
N PRO A 37 9.57 -1.93 6.60
CA PRO A 37 8.52 -1.06 6.13
C PRO A 37 8.24 -1.47 4.69
N LYS A 38 7.33 -2.42 4.48
CA LYS A 38 6.56 -2.47 3.25
C LYS A 38 5.56 -1.32 3.31
N ASP A 39 6.08 -0.10 3.22
CA ASP A 39 5.38 0.94 2.48
C ASP A 39 5.16 0.33 1.10
N LYS A 40 3.99 -0.27 0.92
CA LYS A 40 3.65 -1.07 -0.28
C LYS A 40 3.73 -0.23 -1.56
N TYR A 41 3.82 1.09 -1.40
CA TYR A 41 3.99 2.06 -2.46
C TYR A 41 4.94 3.14 -1.98
N ASP A 42 5.85 3.55 -2.86
CA ASP A 42 6.74 4.67 -2.66
C ASP A 42 5.94 5.97 -2.42
N SER A 43 6.39 6.83 -1.50
CA SER A 43 5.65 8.06 -1.15
C SER A 43 5.52 8.99 -2.36
N GLU A 44 6.56 9.09 -3.22
CA GLU A 44 6.48 9.90 -4.44
C GLU A 44 5.46 9.32 -5.42
N PHE A 45 5.31 7.99 -5.45
CA PHE A 45 4.28 7.35 -6.25
C PHE A 45 2.88 7.75 -5.77
N VAL A 46 2.62 7.75 -4.47
CA VAL A 46 1.33 8.16 -3.90
C VAL A 46 1.05 9.65 -4.18
N ASP A 47 2.03 10.52 -3.99
CA ASP A 47 1.90 11.96 -4.27
C ASP A 47 1.58 12.23 -5.73
N ARG A 48 2.21 11.50 -6.66
CA ARG A 48 1.95 11.63 -8.10
C ARG A 48 0.52 11.22 -8.47
N ILE A 49 -0.01 10.17 -7.84
CA ILE A 49 -1.41 9.74 -8.06
C ILE A 49 -2.38 10.79 -7.51
N GLN A 50 -2.09 11.35 -6.34
CA GLN A 50 -2.93 12.38 -5.74
C GLN A 50 -2.97 13.65 -6.62
N LYS A 51 -1.82 14.08 -7.13
CA LYS A 51 -1.74 15.20 -8.08
C LYS A 51 -2.57 14.95 -9.34
N SER A 52 -2.44 13.77 -9.94
CA SER A 52 -3.21 13.41 -11.15
C SER A 52 -4.73 13.44 -10.92
N ARG A 53 -5.21 13.04 -9.73
CA ARG A 53 -6.64 13.14 -9.36
C ARG A 53 -7.11 14.58 -9.24
N GLN A 54 -6.25 15.46 -8.73
CA GLN A 54 -6.54 16.89 -8.65
C GLN A 54 -6.62 17.51 -10.04
N GLU A 55 -5.64 17.22 -10.91
CA GLU A 55 -5.61 17.69 -12.30
C GLU A 55 -6.88 17.26 -13.07
N TYR A 56 -7.36 16.04 -12.86
CA TYR A 56 -8.64 15.59 -13.44
C TYR A 56 -9.83 16.41 -12.92
N SER A 57 -9.88 16.67 -11.61
CA SER A 57 -10.96 17.43 -10.97
C SER A 57 -10.97 18.90 -11.40
N GLU A 58 -9.80 19.46 -11.69
CA GLU A 58 -9.60 20.83 -12.20
C GLU A 58 -9.81 20.92 -13.73
N GLY A 59 -10.06 19.80 -14.42
CA GLY A 59 -10.30 19.76 -15.86
C GLY A 59 -9.02 19.74 -16.71
N HIS A 60 -7.85 19.52 -16.11
CA HIS A 60 -6.57 19.37 -16.78
C HIS A 60 -6.37 17.95 -17.33
N PHE A 61 -7.28 17.52 -18.21
CA PHE A 61 -7.18 16.25 -18.93
C PHE A 61 -7.49 16.44 -20.40
N ILE A 62 -6.96 15.54 -21.22
CA ILE A 62 -7.33 15.43 -22.63
C ILE A 62 -8.30 14.27 -22.81
N SER A 63 -9.17 14.38 -23.79
CA SER A 63 -10.04 13.29 -24.22
C SER A 63 -9.62 12.85 -25.61
N VAL A 64 -9.52 11.54 -25.79
CA VAL A 64 -9.19 10.90 -27.06
C VAL A 64 -10.23 9.83 -27.34
N GLU A 65 -10.57 9.64 -28.61
CA GLU A 65 -11.48 8.57 -29.01
C GLU A 65 -10.83 7.21 -28.75
N LYS A 66 -11.65 6.23 -28.37
CA LYS A 66 -11.16 4.91 -27.97
C LYS A 66 -10.34 4.22 -29.07
N GLU A 67 -10.70 4.50 -30.31
CA GLU A 67 -10.07 3.96 -31.52
C GLU A 67 -8.64 4.49 -31.69
N ASP A 68 -8.38 5.73 -31.26
CA ASP A 68 -7.09 6.41 -31.39
C ASP A 68 -6.18 6.30 -30.15
N ILE A 69 -6.67 5.75 -29.03
CA ILE A 69 -5.88 5.63 -27.78
C ILE A 69 -4.54 4.90 -28.04
N LYS A 70 -4.54 3.86 -28.88
CA LYS A 70 -3.32 3.10 -29.17
C LYS A 70 -2.27 3.96 -29.88
N GLY A 71 -2.69 4.72 -30.89
CA GLY A 71 -1.83 5.66 -31.61
C GLY A 71 -1.36 6.80 -30.72
N PHE A 72 -2.25 7.34 -29.87
CA PHE A 72 -1.92 8.39 -28.90
C PHE A 72 -0.86 7.95 -27.89
N LEU A 73 -0.94 6.70 -27.41
CA LEU A 73 0.01 6.13 -26.45
C LEU A 73 1.29 5.56 -27.11
N GLY A 74 1.39 5.59 -28.45
CA GLY A 74 2.53 5.05 -29.18
C GLY A 74 2.72 3.54 -29.01
N ILE A 75 1.62 2.81 -28.76
CA ILE A 75 1.60 1.36 -28.61
C ILE A 75 0.92 0.74 -29.84
N GLU A 76 1.68 0.64 -30.94
CA GLU A 76 1.26 -0.08 -32.15
C GLU A 76 1.28 -1.61 -31.96
#